data_AF-A0A2G9TVK1-F1
#
_entry.id   AF-A0A2G9TVK1-F1
#
_cell.length_a   1.000
_cell.length_b   1.000
_cell.length_c   1.000
_cell.angle_alpha   90.00
_cell.angle_beta   90.00
_cell.angle_gamma   90.00
#
_symmetry.space_group_name_H-M   'P 1'
#
loop_
_entity.id
_entity.type
_entity.pdbx_description
1 polymer ?
#
loop_
_entity_poly.entity_id
_entity_poly.type
_entity_poly.pdbx_seq_one_letter_code
_entity_poly.pdbx_strand_id
1 'polypeptide(L)'
;WTNGNRANRDPLTYVPFGYGPRNCIGMRVAQMQMKMALAHILRTYEMRPGEVLELPLQIDSVGSMRTVEELSDISHYVSRALVIDLS
;
A
#
# COMPACT_ATOMS: atom_id res chain seq x y z
N TRP A 1 15.67 -5.74 -6.52
CA TRP A 1 14.91 -6.96 -6.12
C TRP A 1 15.49 -8.14 -6.89
N THR A 2 16.41 -8.89 -6.30
CA THR A 2 17.18 -9.91 -7.01
C THR A 2 16.36 -11.20 -7.15
N ASN A 3 16.32 -11.75 -8.37
CA ASN A 3 15.52 -12.92 -8.74
C ASN A 3 16.01 -14.26 -8.14
N GLY A 4 17.08 -14.26 -7.34
CA GLY A 4 17.80 -15.47 -6.94
C GLY A 4 17.24 -16.28 -5.76
N ASN A 5 16.20 -15.81 -5.06
CA ASN A 5 15.84 -16.45 -3.77
C ASN A 5 14.33 -16.59 -3.50
N ARG A 6 13.48 -16.51 -4.54
CA ARG A 6 12.01 -16.71 -4.36
C ARG A 6 11.63 -18.16 -4.15
N ALA A 7 12.31 -19.09 -4.83
CA ALA A 7 12.02 -20.53 -4.76
C ALA A 7 12.48 -21.19 -3.45
N ASN A 8 13.43 -20.58 -2.73
CA ASN A 8 14.01 -21.13 -1.50
C ASN A 8 13.39 -20.53 -0.21
N ARG A 9 12.32 -19.74 -0.33
CA ARG A 9 11.62 -19.21 0.85
C ARG A 9 10.59 -20.22 1.31
N ASP A 10 10.54 -20.45 2.62
CA ASP A 10 9.46 -21.23 3.22
C ASP A 10 8.11 -20.58 2.85
N PRO A 11 7.14 -21.34 2.28
CA PRO A 11 5.85 -20.80 1.86
C PRO A 11 5.05 -20.09 2.96
N LEU A 12 5.34 -20.38 4.23
CA LEU A 12 4.70 -19.81 5.41
C LEU A 12 5.44 -18.59 5.98
N THR A 13 6.53 -18.14 5.35
CA THR A 13 7.26 -16.93 5.77
C THR A 13 6.43 -15.65 5.63
N TYR A 14 5.43 -15.65 4.74
CA TYR A 14 4.60 -14.48 4.46
C TYR A 14 3.12 -14.85 4.37
N VAL A 15 2.39 -14.67 5.49
CA VAL A 15 0.98 -15.07 5.65
C VAL A 15 0.07 -13.91 6.10
N PRO A 16 0.05 -12.76 5.39
CA PRO A 16 -0.71 -11.57 5.81
C PRO A 16 -2.24 -11.77 5.81
N PHE A 17 -2.72 -12.80 5.12
CA PHE A 17 -4.14 -13.19 5.06
C PHE A 17 -4.40 -14.53 5.77
N GLY A 18 -3.45 -15.01 6.57
CA GLY A 18 -3.49 -16.33 7.19
C GLY A 18 -3.27 -17.49 6.19
N TYR A 19 -3.31 -18.71 6.72
CA TYR A 19 -3.16 -19.96 5.98
C TYR A 19 -4.12 -21.03 6.52
N GLY A 20 -4.46 -22.04 5.71
CA GLY A 20 -5.36 -23.13 6.10
C GLY A 20 -6.86 -22.78 6.05
N PRO A 21 -7.75 -23.57 6.68
CA PRO A 21 -9.21 -23.44 6.57
C PRO A 21 -9.79 -22.15 7.19
N ARG A 22 -8.98 -21.42 7.96
CA ARG A 22 -9.32 -20.13 8.57
C ARG A 22 -8.58 -18.97 7.89
N ASN A 23 -8.14 -19.14 6.65
CA ASN A 23 -7.59 -18.05 5.86
C ASN A 23 -8.65 -16.96 5.61
N CYS A 24 -8.19 -15.74 5.30
CA CYS A 24 -9.08 -14.62 5.03
C CYS A 24 -9.95 -14.92 3.81
N ILE A 25 -11.25 -15.10 4.04
CA ILE A 25 -12.26 -15.28 2.99
C ILE A 25 -12.26 -14.10 1.99
N GLY A 26 -11.89 -12.92 2.47
CA GLY A 26 -11.79 -11.68 1.69
C GLY A 26 -10.47 -11.48 0.96
N MET A 27 -9.50 -12.40 1.02
CA MET A 27 -8.15 -12.19 0.47
C MET A 27 -8.17 -11.70 -0.98
N ARG A 28 -8.95 -12.36 -1.85
CA ARG A 28 -9.02 -12.00 -3.27
C ARG A 28 -9.67 -10.64 -3.49
N VAL A 29 -10.72 -10.32 -2.73
CA VAL A 29 -11.42 -9.03 -2.80
C VAL A 29 -10.49 -7.91 -2.34
N ALA A 30 -9.82 -8.07 -1.19
CA ALA A 30 -8.86 -7.11 -0.67
C ALA A 30 -7.71 -6.87 -1.67
N GLN A 31 -7.12 -7.93 -2.22
CA GLN A 31 -6.06 -7.80 -3.22
C GLN A 31 -6.53 -7.09 -4.49
N MET A 32 -7.74 -7.38 -4.97
CA MET A 32 -8.30 -6.72 -6.15
C MET A 32 -8.54 -5.24 -5.89
N GLN A 33 -9.23 -4.91 -4.79
CA GLN A 33 -9.55 -3.52 -4.42
C GLN A 33 -8.29 -2.70 -4.20
N MET A 34 -7.31 -3.22 -3.45
CA MET A 34 -6.05 -2.51 -3.21
C MET A 34 -5.28 -2.27 -4.52
N LYS A 35 -5.20 -3.26 -5.41
CA LYS A 35 -4.55 -3.08 -6.72
C LYS A 35 -5.27 -2.06 -7.59
N MET A 36 -6.59 -2.09 -7.63
CA MET A 36 -7.39 -1.12 -8.39
C MET A 36 -7.23 0.30 -7.83
N ALA A 37 -7.31 0.46 -6.52
CA ALA A 37 -7.12 1.74 -5.83
C ALA A 37 -5.72 2.29 -6.12
N LEU A 38 -4.67 1.49 -5.92
CA LEU A 38 -3.29 1.90 -6.20
C LEU A 38 -3.09 2.24 -7.69
N ALA A 39 -3.60 1.42 -8.60
CA ALA A 39 -3.50 1.70 -10.04
C ALA A 39 -4.23 2.98 -10.43
N HIS A 40 -5.34 3.32 -9.77
CA HIS A 40 -6.04 4.57 -9.99
C HIS A 40 -5.26 5.75 -9.42
N ILE A 41 -4.77 5.63 -8.18
CA ILE A 41 -3.99 6.69 -7.51
C ILE A 41 -2.74 7.02 -8.32
N LEU A 42 -1.97 6.00 -8.72
CA LEU A 42 -0.72 6.17 -9.47
C LEU A 42 -0.92 6.71 -10.90
N ARG A 43 -2.12 6.57 -11.48
CA ARG A 43 -2.44 7.10 -12.81
C ARG A 43 -2.93 8.55 -12.75
N THR A 44 -3.62 8.92 -11.68
CA THR A 44 -4.33 10.20 -11.58
C THR A 44 -3.57 11.25 -10.78
N TYR A 45 -2.65 10.83 -9.90
CA TYR A 45 -2.00 11.72 -8.95
C TYR A 45 -0.49 11.53 -8.93
N GLU A 46 0.21 12.64 -8.68
CA GLU A 46 1.62 12.66 -8.33
C GLU A 46 1.73 12.78 -6.81
N MET A 47 2.37 11.81 -6.16
CA MET A 47 2.60 11.80 -4.72
C MET A 47 4.01 12.30 -4.43
N ARG A 48 4.13 13.27 -3.52
CA ARG A 48 5.41 13.80 -3.04
C ARG A 48 5.57 13.53 -1.55
N PRO A 49 6.77 13.17 -1.07
CA PRO A 49 7.06 13.23 0.36
C PRO A 49 6.83 14.67 0.83
N GLY A 50 6.11 14.87 1.93
CA GLY A 50 5.96 16.21 2.49
C GLY A 50 7.20 16.64 3.22
N GLU A 51 7.21 17.91 3.59
CA GLU A 51 8.36 18.60 4.16
C GLU A 51 8.89 17.93 5.44
N VAL A 52 8.02 17.23 6.18
CA VAL A 52 8.35 16.49 7.40
C VAL A 52 7.88 15.04 7.29
N LEU A 53 8.51 14.26 6.41
CA LEU A 53 8.49 12.80 6.55
C LEU A 53 9.68 12.40 7.43
N GLU A 54 9.48 12.34 8.75
CA GLU A 54 10.48 11.75 9.65
C GLU A 54 10.63 10.27 9.29
N LEU A 55 11.73 9.95 8.60
CA LEU A 55 12.15 8.58 8.35
C LEU A 55 13.03 8.14 9.53
N PRO A 56 12.73 7.00 10.18
CA PRO A 56 11.77 5.96 9.80
C PRO A 56 10.33 6.22 10.27
N LEU A 57 9.35 5.75 9.49
CA LEU A 57 7.93 5.78 9.81
C LEU A 57 7.68 5.16 11.21
N GLN A 58 7.20 5.97 12.16
CA GLN A 58 6.81 5.50 13.48
C GLN A 58 5.51 4.70 13.37
N ILE A 59 5.54 3.43 13.76
CA ILE A 59 4.36 2.56 13.76
C ILE A 59 3.84 2.46 15.19
N ASP A 60 2.66 3.01 15.44
CA ASP A 60 2.00 2.84 16.74
C ASP A 60 1.60 1.38 16.95
N SER A 61 2.05 0.79 18.05
CA SER A 61 1.78 -0.61 18.39
C SER A 61 0.40 -0.83 19.02
N VAL A 62 -0.44 0.20 19.08
CA VAL A 62 -1.71 0.18 19.79
C VAL A 62 -2.85 -0.06 18.80
N GLY A 63 -3.48 -1.23 18.85
CA GLY A 63 -4.67 -1.56 18.05
C GLY A 63 -4.40 -1.85 16.57
N SER A 64 -5.26 -2.67 15.96
CA SER A 64 -5.21 -3.07 14.55
C SER A 64 -4.87 -1.90 13.61
N MET A 65 -3.93 -2.14 12.67
CA MET A 65 -3.53 -1.30 11.52
C MET A 65 -4.34 0.00 11.39
N ARG A 66 -3.90 1.07 12.06
CA ARG A 66 -4.57 2.37 12.01
C ARG A 66 -4.20 3.11 10.73
N THR A 67 -5.18 3.78 10.15
CA THR A 67 -5.00 4.77 9.08
C THR A 67 -4.81 6.16 9.71
N VAL A 68 -4.32 7.11 8.91
CA VAL A 68 -4.39 8.55 9.25
C VAL A 68 -5.83 8.93 9.59
N GLU A 69 -6.02 9.82 10.58
CA GLU A 69 -7.34 10.17 11.12
C GLU A 69 -8.23 10.89 10.11
N GLU A 70 -7.66 11.51 9.06
CA GLU A 70 -8.45 12.16 8.04
C GLU A 70 -7.76 12.21 6.65
N LEU A 71 -8.56 12.08 5.57
CA LEU A 71 -8.12 12.19 4.17
C LEU A 71 -7.87 13.65 3.73
N SER A 72 -8.26 14.63 4.54
CA SER A 72 -8.02 16.07 4.31
C SER A 72 -6.54 16.42 4.37
N ASP A 73 -5.75 15.70 5.18
CA ASP A 73 -4.33 15.98 5.44
C ASP A 73 -3.38 15.61 4.29
N ILE A 74 -3.80 14.75 3.35
CA ILE A 74 -2.92 14.31 2.25
C ILE A 74 -2.90 15.26 1.06
N SER A 75 -3.76 16.29 1.02
CA SER A 75 -3.84 17.24 -0.11
C SER A 75 -2.51 17.95 -0.39
N HIS A 76 -1.72 18.25 0.66
CA HIS A 76 -0.38 18.82 0.53
C HIS A 76 0.64 17.87 -0.12
N TYR A 77 0.36 16.56 -0.09
CA TYR A 77 1.24 15.49 -0.56
C TYR A 77 0.84 14.95 -1.94
N VAL A 78 -0.34 15.32 -2.43
CA VAL A 78 -0.97 14.73 -3.61
C VAL A 78 -1.42 15.82 -4.56
N SER A 79 -0.64 16.08 -5.61
CA SER A 79 -1.06 16.95 -6.71
C SER A 79 -1.77 16.11 -7.78
N ARG A 80 -2.88 16.61 -8.33
CA ARG A 80 -3.50 15.97 -9.49
C ARG A 80 -2.51 16.01 -10.63
N ALA A 81 -2.12 14.84 -11.13
CA ALA A 81 -1.34 14.78 -12.35
C ALA A 81 -2.22 15.38 -13.45
N LEU A 82 -1.83 16.53 -13.99
CA LEU A 82 -2.36 16.96 -15.28
C LEU A 82 -2.02 15.82 -16.23
N VAL A 83 -3.07 15.22 -16.78
CA VAL A 83 -3.07 14.08 -17.70
C VAL A 83 -1.77 14.09 -18.49
N ILE A 84 -1.01 12.98 -18.35
CA ILE A 84 0.10 12.58 -19.22
C ILE A 84 -0.02 13.36 -20.52
N ASP A 85 0.87 14.35 -20.69
CA ASP A 85 0.92 15.19 -21.87
C ASP A 85 0.84 14.26 -23.08
N LEU A 86 -0.17 14.48 -23.91
CA LEU A 86 -0.38 13.74 -25.15
C LEU A 86 0.83 14.00 -26.05
N SER A 87 1.85 13.15 -25.98
CA SER A 87 2.88 12.99 -27.02
C SER A 87 3.39 11.57 -27.09
#